data_AF-A0A963MZI8-F1
#
_entry.id   AF-A0A963MZI8-F1
#
_cell.length_a   1.000
_cell.length_b   1.000
_cell.length_c   1.000
_cell.angle_alpha   90.00
_cell.angle_beta   90.00
_cell.angle_gamma   90.00
#
_symmetry.space_group_name_H-M   'P 1'
#
loop_
_entity.id
_entity.type
_entity.pdbx_description
1 polymer ?
#
loop_
_entity_poly.entity_id
_entity_poly.type
_entity_poly.pdbx_seq_one_letter_code
_entity_poly.pdbx_strand_id
1 'polypeptide(L)'
;MLKQCSDTLLPLREEFRQHNALSAAITLLLGRVRKRGLQRALKAADLPLWQRHQPRRVSVGGEVTSIMAEALDFKPATVVFPEDDLGDAGPSLDRVDEAALMATLRRETPVDDLLAWLHRHGADWRDETSLRIFHELAQREDLLSKAAPQQVSEELNAIRVIHHPLRIDAAAKAG
;
A
#
# COMPACT_ATOMS: atom_id res chain seq x y z
N MET A 1 12.23 38.75 20.56
CA MET A 1 10.92 39.18 21.12
C MET A 1 10.24 40.27 20.26
N LEU A 2 10.76 41.50 20.11
CA LEU A 2 10.05 42.54 19.33
C LEU A 2 9.81 42.21 17.83
N LYS A 3 10.78 41.58 17.15
CA LYS A 3 10.62 41.19 15.72
C LYS A 3 9.49 40.17 15.50
N GLN A 4 9.37 39.22 16.43
CA GLN A 4 8.39 38.14 16.35
C GLN A 4 6.95 38.65 16.54
N CYS A 5 6.75 39.65 17.43
CA CYS A 5 5.47 40.33 17.54
C CYS A 5 5.12 41.16 16.30
N SER A 6 6.12 41.80 15.67
CA SER A 6 5.93 42.53 14.40
C SER A 6 5.49 41.60 13.28
N ASP A 7 6.15 40.45 13.14
CA ASP A 7 5.84 39.47 12.09
C ASP A 7 4.47 38.80 12.28
N THR A 8 3.98 38.67 13.52
CA THR A 8 2.62 38.15 13.78
C THR A 8 1.52 39.22 13.62
N LEU A 9 1.80 40.48 13.96
CA LEU A 9 0.78 41.54 13.96
C LEU A 9 0.58 42.19 12.58
N LEU A 10 1.61 42.20 11.72
CA LEU A 10 1.53 42.69 10.35
C LEU A 10 0.47 41.97 9.48
N PRO A 11 0.45 40.63 9.40
CA PRO A 11 -0.54 39.91 8.60
C PRO A 11 -1.97 40.13 9.10
N LEU A 12 -2.16 40.17 10.43
CA LEU A 12 -3.47 40.45 11.03
C LEU A 12 -3.96 41.86 10.72
N ARG A 13 -3.07 42.86 10.77
CA ARG A 13 -3.44 44.25 10.45
C ARG A 13 -3.85 44.39 8.98
N GLU A 14 -3.17 43.67 8.09
CA GLU A 14 -3.47 43.67 6.66
C GLU A 14 -4.81 42.96 6.39
N GLU A 15 -5.10 41.87 7.09
CA GLU A 15 -6.38 41.17 7.05
C GLU A 15 -7.55 42.06 7.51
N PHE A 16 -7.39 42.80 8.61
CA PHE A 16 -8.40 43.77 9.06
C PHE A 16 -8.63 44.92 8.07
N ARG A 17 -7.56 45.43 7.43
CA ARG A 17 -7.69 46.46 6.39
C ARG A 17 -8.43 45.92 5.16
N GLN A 18 -8.12 44.70 4.75
CA GLN A 18 -8.81 44.02 3.65
C GLN A 18 -10.30 43.81 4.00
N HIS A 19 -10.62 43.38 5.21
CA HIS A 19 -12.01 43.20 5.65
C HIS A 19 -12.82 44.50 5.64
N ASN A 20 -12.19 45.62 6.02
CA ASN A 20 -12.84 46.92 6.00
C ASN A 20 -13.06 47.44 4.56
N ALA A 21 -12.06 47.28 3.68
CA ALA A 21 -12.18 47.63 2.27
C ALA A 21 -13.28 46.80 1.57
N LEU A 22 -13.36 45.50 1.88
CA LEU A 22 -14.40 44.60 1.39
C LEU A 22 -15.79 45.00 1.91
N SER A 23 -15.92 45.29 3.19
CA SER A 23 -17.20 45.72 3.79
C SER A 23 -17.71 47.01 3.16
N ALA A 24 -16.82 47.97 2.88
CA ALA A 24 -17.15 49.19 2.16
C ALA A 24 -17.57 48.93 0.70
N ALA A 25 -16.84 48.07 -0.01
CA ALA A 25 -17.16 47.69 -1.38
C ALA A 25 -18.51 46.96 -1.49
N ILE A 26 -18.80 46.03 -0.57
CA ILE A 26 -20.07 45.31 -0.47
C ILE A 26 -21.21 46.29 -0.22
N THR A 27 -21.06 47.22 0.74
CA THR A 27 -22.08 48.21 1.05
C THR A 27 -22.38 49.12 -0.15
N LEU A 28 -21.34 49.53 -0.87
CA LEU A 28 -21.48 50.34 -2.08
C LEU A 28 -22.22 49.55 -3.18
N LEU A 29 -21.88 48.27 -3.35
CA LEU A 29 -22.50 47.39 -4.34
C LEU A 29 -23.97 47.11 -4.00
N LEU A 30 -24.29 46.84 -2.73
CA LEU A 30 -25.67 46.74 -2.23
C LEU A 30 -26.46 48.04 -2.45
N GLY A 31 -25.81 49.19 -2.24
CA GLY A 31 -26.40 50.50 -2.56
C GLY A 31 -26.72 50.67 -4.05
N ARG A 32 -25.86 50.18 -4.95
CA ARG A 32 -26.12 50.17 -6.40
C ARG A 32 -27.23 49.18 -6.77
N VAL A 33 -27.25 47.99 -6.18
CA VAL A 33 -28.31 46.98 -6.37
C VAL A 33 -29.66 47.57 -5.95
N ARG A 34 -29.74 48.21 -4.78
CA ARG A 34 -30.96 48.91 -4.31
C ARG A 34 -31.45 49.98 -5.29
N LYS A 35 -30.55 50.73 -5.92
CA LYS A 35 -30.91 51.85 -6.82
C LYS A 35 -31.19 51.44 -8.26
N ARG A 36 -30.56 50.39 -8.79
CA ARG A 36 -30.54 50.06 -10.23
C ARG A 36 -31.03 48.65 -10.58
N GLY A 37 -31.31 47.82 -9.57
CA GLY A 37 -31.70 46.42 -9.72
C GLY A 37 -30.50 45.49 -9.90
N LEU A 38 -30.69 44.22 -9.52
CA LEU A 38 -29.62 43.22 -9.37
C LEU A 38 -28.87 42.94 -10.69
N GLN A 39 -29.61 42.69 -11.77
CA GLN A 39 -29.04 42.36 -13.09
C GLN A 39 -28.19 43.48 -13.70
N ARG A 40 -28.49 44.74 -13.36
CA ARG A 40 -27.79 45.91 -13.92
C ARG A 40 -26.61 46.34 -13.06
N ALA A 41 -26.60 45.97 -11.78
CA ALA A 41 -25.53 46.25 -10.83
C ALA A 41 -24.44 45.16 -10.78
N LEU A 42 -24.80 43.90 -11.05
CA LEU A 42 -23.90 42.74 -11.04
C LEU A 42 -23.75 42.18 -12.45
N LYS A 43 -22.80 42.70 -13.23
CA LYS A 43 -22.31 41.99 -14.41
C LYS A 43 -21.42 40.87 -13.90
N ALA A 44 -21.66 39.63 -14.34
CA ALA A 44 -21.09 38.39 -13.78
C ALA A 44 -19.54 38.32 -13.70
N ALA A 45 -18.81 39.30 -14.24
CA ALA A 45 -17.35 39.37 -14.22
C ALA A 45 -16.76 40.22 -13.07
N ASP A 46 -17.56 41.05 -12.37
CA ASP A 46 -17.04 42.06 -11.42
C ASP A 46 -17.39 41.76 -9.95
N LEU A 47 -17.81 40.53 -9.63
CA LEU A 47 -17.98 40.14 -8.24
C LEU A 47 -16.59 40.16 -7.57
N PRO A 48 -16.43 40.81 -6.39
CA PRO A 48 -15.22 40.71 -5.60
C PRO A 48 -15.19 39.33 -4.93
N LEU A 49 -15.20 38.28 -5.75
CA LEU A 49 -14.81 36.95 -5.34
C LEU A 49 -13.33 37.06 -5.02
N TRP A 50 -12.98 36.53 -3.85
CA TRP A 50 -11.68 36.38 -3.20
C TRP A 50 -10.49 36.08 -4.15
N GLN A 51 -10.18 36.98 -5.07
CA GLN A 51 -9.05 36.84 -5.98
C GLN A 51 -7.87 37.53 -5.31
N ARG A 52 -7.09 36.73 -4.57
CA ARG A 52 -5.73 37.10 -4.23
C ARG A 52 -4.96 37.32 -5.53
N HIS A 53 -4.89 38.56 -6.00
CA HIS A 53 -3.96 38.96 -7.06
C HIS A 53 -2.54 38.97 -6.46
N GLN A 54 -1.99 37.78 -6.20
CA GLN A 54 -0.54 37.64 -6.07
C GLN A 54 0.02 37.68 -7.49
N PRO A 55 0.91 38.62 -7.84
CA PRO A 55 1.68 38.50 -9.07
C PRO A 55 2.52 37.22 -8.96
N ARG A 56 2.12 36.18 -9.68
CA ARG A 56 2.92 34.95 -9.84
C ARG A 56 4.15 35.30 -10.67
N ARG A 57 5.17 35.85 -10.01
CA ARG A 57 6.50 35.90 -10.59
C ARG A 57 7.08 34.50 -10.45
N VAL A 58 7.02 33.72 -11.52
CA VAL A 58 7.66 32.40 -11.57
C VAL A 58 9.17 32.64 -11.58
N SER A 59 9.75 32.75 -10.40
CA SER A 59 11.21 32.72 -10.25
C SER A 59 11.60 31.26 -10.19
N VAL A 60 12.23 30.79 -11.25
CA VAL A 60 12.83 29.47 -11.29
C VAL A 60 14.02 29.51 -10.33
N GLY A 61 13.89 28.87 -9.16
CA GLY A 61 14.95 28.80 -8.16
C GLY A 61 16.13 27.97 -8.63
N GLY A 62 17.30 28.13 -7.98
CA GLY A 62 18.54 27.45 -8.34
C GLY A 62 18.45 25.92 -8.43
N GLU A 63 17.47 25.33 -7.72
CA GLU A 63 17.13 23.90 -7.75
C GLU A 63 16.74 23.43 -9.16
N VAL A 64 15.99 24.21 -9.94
CA VAL A 64 15.60 23.80 -11.30
C VAL A 64 16.82 23.84 -12.22
N THR A 65 17.72 24.80 -12.07
CA THR A 65 19.01 24.81 -12.78
C THR A 65 19.87 23.60 -12.41
N SER A 66 19.83 23.14 -11.16
CA SER A 66 20.53 21.91 -10.73
C SER A 66 19.92 20.67 -11.40
N ILE A 67 18.59 20.55 -11.40
CA ILE A 67 17.87 19.45 -12.07
C ILE A 67 18.16 19.46 -13.58
N MET A 68 18.19 20.63 -14.20
CA MET A 68 18.53 20.76 -15.63
C MET A 68 19.99 20.40 -15.92
N ALA A 69 20.92 20.71 -15.01
CA ALA A 69 22.32 20.31 -15.15
C ALA A 69 22.50 18.78 -15.01
N GLU A 70 21.81 18.16 -14.06
CA GLU A 70 21.81 16.71 -13.87
C GLU A 70 21.16 15.98 -15.07
N ALA A 71 20.08 16.55 -15.62
CA ALA A 71 19.45 16.03 -16.83
C ALA A 71 20.36 16.14 -18.08
N LEU A 72 21.24 17.14 -18.14
CA LEU A 72 22.20 17.31 -19.24
C LEU A 72 23.31 16.25 -19.24
N ASP A 73 23.72 15.73 -18.08
CA ASP A 73 24.70 14.64 -17.95
C ASP A 73 24.02 13.26 -17.74
N PHE A 74 22.75 13.16 -18.12
CA PHE A 74 22.02 11.89 -18.03
C PHE A 74 22.64 10.84 -18.94
N LYS A 75 23.19 9.79 -18.32
CA LYS A 75 23.63 8.58 -19.01
C LYS A 75 22.55 7.51 -18.83
N PRO A 76 21.94 7.01 -19.92
CA PRO A 76 20.95 5.94 -19.81
C PRO A 76 21.63 4.70 -19.26
N ALA A 77 21.30 4.35 -18.02
CA ALA A 77 21.64 3.07 -17.42
C ALA A 77 20.53 2.09 -17.77
N THR A 78 20.86 1.04 -18.53
CA THR A 78 19.96 -0.10 -18.72
C THR A 78 19.93 -0.86 -17.40
N VAL A 79 18.99 -0.50 -16.53
CA VAL A 79 18.72 -1.28 -15.31
C VAL A 79 17.97 -2.52 -15.76
N VAL A 80 18.60 -3.68 -15.65
CA VAL A 80 17.92 -4.96 -15.86
C VAL A 80 16.86 -5.08 -14.76
N PHE A 81 15.61 -5.23 -15.17
CA PHE A 81 14.51 -5.38 -14.24
C PHE A 81 14.68 -6.72 -13.52
N PRO A 82 14.42 -6.85 -12.21
CA PRO A 82 14.58 -8.12 -11.49
C PRO A 82 13.80 -9.29 -12.09
N GLU A 83 12.79 -9.01 -12.92
CA GLU A 83 11.97 -9.98 -13.63
C GLU A 83 12.64 -10.54 -14.91
N ASP A 84 13.62 -9.85 -15.49
CA ASP A 84 14.35 -10.28 -16.69
C ASP A 84 15.47 -11.29 -16.39
N ASP A 85 15.74 -11.55 -15.11
CA ASP A 85 16.57 -12.65 -14.63
C ASP A 85 15.75 -13.96 -14.60
N LEU A 86 15.11 -14.32 -15.72
CA LEU A 86 14.58 -15.67 -15.96
C LEU A 86 15.71 -16.71 -16.17
N GLY A 87 16.93 -16.35 -15.80
CA GLY A 87 18.14 -17.15 -15.89
C GLY A 87 18.73 -17.59 -14.54
N ASP A 88 18.17 -17.15 -13.41
CA ASP A 88 18.48 -17.78 -12.13
C ASP A 88 17.40 -18.83 -11.83
N ALA A 89 17.84 -20.06 -11.70
CA ALA A 89 17.01 -21.17 -11.31
C ALA A 89 16.50 -20.91 -9.89
N GLY A 90 15.37 -20.21 -9.77
CA GLY A 90 14.55 -20.26 -8.56
C GLY A 90 14.46 -21.73 -8.14
N PRO A 91 14.64 -22.05 -6.84
CA PRO A 91 14.96 -23.40 -6.39
C PRO A 91 13.97 -24.35 -7.03
N SER A 92 14.46 -25.20 -7.96
CA SER A 92 13.59 -25.91 -8.89
C SER A 92 12.76 -26.93 -8.13
N LEU A 93 11.64 -26.54 -7.53
CA LEU A 93 10.90 -27.34 -6.54
C LEU A 93 10.70 -28.78 -7.03
N ASP A 94 10.78 -29.74 -6.11
CA ASP A 94 10.69 -31.14 -6.49
C ASP A 94 9.33 -31.41 -7.14
N ARG A 95 9.33 -32.24 -8.18
CA ARG A 95 8.08 -32.63 -8.86
C ARG A 95 7.29 -33.55 -7.93
N VAL A 96 6.26 -33.01 -7.28
CA VAL A 96 5.34 -33.75 -6.41
C VAL A 96 4.07 -34.09 -7.18
N ASP A 97 3.69 -35.37 -7.19
CA ASP A 97 2.36 -35.79 -7.65
C ASP A 97 1.33 -35.53 -6.54
N GLU A 98 0.73 -34.36 -6.59
CA GLU A 98 -0.28 -33.94 -5.61
C GLU A 98 -1.50 -34.87 -5.57
N ALA A 99 -1.88 -35.47 -6.69
CA ALA A 99 -3.06 -36.33 -6.75
C ALA A 99 -2.80 -37.66 -6.01
N ALA A 100 -1.61 -38.24 -6.21
CA ALA A 100 -1.18 -39.44 -5.49
C ALA A 100 -0.98 -39.16 -3.99
N LEU A 101 -0.40 -37.99 -3.65
CA LEU A 101 -0.22 -37.57 -2.27
C LEU A 101 -1.57 -37.42 -1.55
N MET A 102 -2.54 -36.78 -2.19
CA MET A 102 -3.89 -36.61 -1.65
C MET A 102 -4.63 -37.94 -1.48
N ALA A 103 -4.48 -38.87 -2.42
CA ALA A 103 -5.07 -40.20 -2.27
C ALA A 103 -4.48 -40.95 -1.07
N THR A 104 -3.18 -40.79 -0.82
CA THR A 104 -2.48 -41.38 0.33
C THR A 104 -2.91 -40.71 1.64
N LEU A 105 -2.98 -39.38 1.66
CA LEU A 105 -3.46 -38.60 2.81
C LEU A 105 -4.91 -38.99 3.20
N ARG A 106 -5.78 -39.19 2.21
CA ARG A 106 -7.17 -39.64 2.43
C ARG A 106 -7.29 -41.08 2.92
N ARG A 107 -6.30 -41.93 2.65
CA ARG A 107 -6.26 -43.31 3.13
C ARG A 107 -5.77 -43.40 4.58
N GLU A 108 -4.87 -42.50 4.96
CA GLU A 108 -4.18 -42.49 6.27
C GLU A 108 -4.78 -41.48 7.25
N THR A 109 -5.91 -40.86 6.89
CA THR A 109 -6.67 -40.00 7.79
C THR A 109 -7.31 -40.84 8.91
N PRO A 110 -7.24 -40.43 10.18
CA PRO A 110 -6.77 -39.13 10.70
C PRO A 110 -5.25 -39.01 10.82
N VAL A 111 -4.72 -37.87 10.41
CA VAL A 111 -3.29 -37.52 10.53
C VAL A 111 -3.13 -36.45 11.61
N ASP A 112 -2.44 -36.75 12.70
CA ASP A 112 -2.31 -35.83 13.85
C ASP A 112 -1.33 -34.67 13.61
N ASP A 113 -0.26 -34.89 12.84
CA ASP A 113 0.66 -33.83 12.41
C ASP A 113 0.94 -33.95 10.91
N LEU A 114 0.40 -33.00 10.15
CA LEU A 114 0.58 -32.91 8.71
C LEU A 114 2.04 -32.68 8.31
N LEU A 115 2.81 -31.89 9.06
CA LEU A 115 4.18 -31.55 8.68
C LEU A 115 5.09 -32.78 8.84
N ALA A 116 5.01 -33.47 9.98
CA ALA A 116 5.69 -34.75 10.20
C ALA A 116 5.24 -35.82 9.20
N TRP A 117 3.95 -35.85 8.83
CA TRP A 117 3.46 -36.79 7.83
C TRP A 117 4.06 -36.52 6.44
N LEU A 118 4.11 -35.25 6.02
CA LEU A 118 4.75 -34.84 4.77
C LEU A 118 6.24 -35.15 4.77
N HIS A 119 6.93 -34.89 5.87
CA HIS A 119 8.36 -35.20 5.99
C HIS A 119 8.63 -36.71 5.91
N ARG A 120 7.77 -37.56 6.47
CA ARG A 120 7.90 -39.03 6.34
C ARG A 120 7.62 -39.54 4.92
N HIS A 121 6.65 -38.97 4.21
CA HIS A 121 6.26 -39.40 2.86
C HIS A 121 7.16 -38.85 1.77
N GLY A 122 7.71 -37.66 2.00
CA GLY A 122 8.60 -36.92 1.12
C GLY A 122 9.94 -36.64 1.77
N ALA A 123 10.57 -37.66 2.36
CA ALA A 123 11.87 -37.50 3.03
C ALA A 123 12.95 -36.98 2.07
N ASP A 124 12.83 -37.28 0.77
CA ASP A 124 13.75 -36.82 -0.26
C ASP A 124 13.45 -35.40 -0.77
N TRP A 125 12.36 -34.78 -0.32
CA TRP A 125 11.97 -33.44 -0.78
C TRP A 125 12.77 -32.36 -0.06
N ARG A 126 13.08 -31.31 -0.78
CA ARG A 126 13.58 -30.08 -0.20
C ARG A 126 12.58 -29.49 0.80
N ASP A 127 13.12 -28.84 1.82
CA ASP A 127 12.32 -28.25 2.89
C ASP A 127 11.35 -27.18 2.33
N GLU A 128 11.76 -26.45 1.29
CA GLU A 128 10.89 -25.49 0.60
C GLU A 128 9.70 -26.16 -0.08
N THR A 129 9.91 -27.33 -0.69
CA THR A 129 8.83 -28.11 -1.31
C THR A 129 7.86 -28.59 -0.24
N SER A 130 8.36 -29.15 0.87
CA SER A 130 7.54 -29.63 1.99
C SER A 130 6.71 -28.53 2.63
N LEU A 131 7.30 -27.36 2.87
CA LEU A 131 6.60 -26.19 3.43
C LEU A 131 5.57 -25.61 2.47
N ARG A 132 5.88 -25.56 1.16
CA ARG A 132 4.91 -25.13 0.15
C ARG A 132 3.68 -26.05 0.15
N ILE A 133 3.88 -27.36 0.07
CA ILE A 133 2.78 -28.34 0.07
C ILE A 133 2.00 -28.27 1.38
N PHE A 134 2.68 -28.15 2.53
CA PHE A 134 2.03 -27.94 3.82
C PHE A 134 1.10 -26.72 3.79
N HIS A 135 1.57 -25.59 3.25
CA HIS A 135 0.78 -24.36 3.16
C HIS A 135 -0.40 -24.50 2.19
N GLU A 136 -0.19 -25.11 1.02
CA GLU A 136 -1.24 -25.39 0.04
C GLU A 136 -2.33 -26.30 0.64
N LEU A 137 -1.96 -27.34 1.38
CA LEU A 137 -2.89 -28.24 2.05
C LEU A 137 -3.61 -27.58 3.23
N ALA A 138 -2.93 -26.70 3.99
CA ALA A 138 -3.53 -25.97 5.10
C ALA A 138 -4.62 -24.98 4.65
N GLN A 139 -4.52 -24.44 3.43
CA GLN A 139 -5.50 -23.53 2.86
C GLN A 139 -6.69 -24.21 2.18
N ARG A 140 -6.66 -25.54 2.00
CA ARG A 140 -7.75 -26.26 1.31
C ARG A 140 -8.97 -26.43 2.21
N GLU A 141 -10.12 -25.97 1.71
CA GLU A 141 -11.42 -26.08 2.39
C GLU A 141 -11.94 -27.53 2.50
N ASP A 142 -11.49 -28.41 1.60
CA ASP A 142 -11.86 -29.83 1.57
C ASP A 142 -11.33 -30.64 2.75
N LEU A 143 -10.40 -30.08 3.53
CA LEU A 143 -9.73 -30.75 4.64
C LEU A 143 -10.14 -30.08 5.95
N LEU A 144 -10.65 -30.88 6.89
CA LEU A 144 -10.91 -30.39 8.24
C LEU A 144 -9.59 -30.35 9.01
N SER A 145 -8.90 -29.21 8.93
CA SER A 145 -7.65 -28.96 9.65
C SER A 145 -7.94 -28.36 11.03
N LYS A 146 -7.27 -28.90 12.07
CA LYS A 146 -7.30 -28.35 13.44
C LYS A 146 -5.87 -28.18 13.92
N ALA A 147 -5.50 -26.95 14.25
CA ALA A 147 -4.21 -26.67 14.86
C ALA A 147 -4.22 -27.12 16.33
N ALA A 148 -3.19 -27.87 16.73
CA ALA A 148 -2.97 -28.23 18.12
C ALA A 148 -2.58 -26.98 18.95
N PRO A 149 -3.00 -26.88 20.22
CA PRO A 149 -2.74 -25.72 21.06
C PRO A 149 -1.27 -25.59 21.48
N GLN A 150 -0.51 -26.68 21.43
CA GLN A 150 0.89 -26.74 21.85
C GLN A 150 1.82 -26.66 20.63
N GLN A 151 2.90 -25.90 20.76
CA GLN A 151 3.96 -25.85 19.75
C GLN A 151 4.84 -27.08 19.85
N VAL A 152 5.23 -27.61 18.69
CA VAL A 152 6.18 -28.70 18.55
C VAL A 152 7.33 -28.20 17.68
N SER A 153 8.53 -28.70 17.94
CA SER A 153 9.69 -28.47 17.10
C SER A 153 9.94 -29.71 16.28
N GLU A 154 9.87 -29.59 14.96
CA GLU A 154 10.21 -30.66 14.02
C GLU A 154 11.48 -30.32 13.24
N GLU A 155 12.34 -31.31 13.09
CA GLU A 155 13.52 -31.22 12.22
C GLU A 155 13.13 -31.76 10.85
N LEU A 156 13.27 -30.91 9.83
CA LEU A 156 13.20 -31.31 8.43
C LEU A 156 14.62 -31.69 7.96
N ASN A 157 14.91 -31.59 6.66
CA ASN A 157 16.19 -32.05 6.12
C ASN A 157 17.36 -31.10 6.43
N ALA A 158 17.12 -29.79 6.39
CA ALA A 158 18.13 -28.76 6.63
C ALA A 158 17.73 -27.76 7.71
N ILE A 159 16.43 -27.60 7.98
CA ILE A 159 15.91 -26.63 8.93
C ILE A 159 15.12 -27.27 10.07
N ARG A 160 15.10 -26.58 11.22
CA ARG A 160 14.22 -26.89 12.34
C ARG A 160 13.07 -25.90 12.34
N VAL A 161 11.84 -26.41 12.32
CA VAL A 161 10.61 -25.62 12.29
C VAL A 161 9.89 -25.75 13.62
N ILE A 162 9.47 -24.62 14.19
CA ILE A 162 8.59 -24.59 15.36
C ILE A 162 7.19 -24.22 14.85
N HIS A 163 6.25 -25.16 14.94
CA HIS A 163 4.89 -24.96 14.46
C HIS A 163 3.87 -25.51 15.45
N HIS A 164 2.61 -25.14 15.22
CA HIS A 164 1.47 -25.81 15.84
C HIS A 164 1.05 -26.95 14.90
N PRO A 165 1.17 -28.23 15.32
CA PRO A 165 0.77 -29.39 14.52
C PRO A 165 -0.62 -29.22 13.92
N LEU A 166 -0.72 -29.33 12.61
CA LEU A 166 -2.01 -29.33 11.91
C LEU A 166 -2.51 -30.76 11.81
N ARG A 167 -3.53 -31.07 12.60
CA ARG A 167 -4.25 -32.34 12.51
C ARG A 167 -5.25 -32.26 11.37
N ILE A 168 -5.21 -33.24 10.47
CA ILE A 168 -6.20 -33.42 9.41
C ILE A 168 -7.15 -34.55 9.82
N ASP A 169 -8.42 -34.18 10.02
CA ASP A 169 -9.51 -35.14 10.16
C ASP A 169 -10.08 -35.46 8.76
N ALA A 170 -10.58 -36.70 8.57
CA ALA A 170 -11.32 -37.03 7.36
C ALA A 170 -12.53 -36.10 7.26
N ALA A 171 -12.69 -35.41 6.13
CA ALA A 171 -13.90 -34.64 5.87
C ALA A 171 -15.10 -35.58 6.03
N ALA A 172 -15.98 -35.25 6.97
CA ALA A 172 -17.24 -35.97 7.11
C ALA A 172 -17.94 -35.90 5.75
N LYS A 173 -18.04 -37.04 5.06
CA LYS A 173 -18.88 -37.14 3.87
C LYS A 173 -20.28 -36.70 4.28
N ALA A 174 -20.70 -35.52 3.84
CA ALA A 174 -22.11 -35.19 3.78
C ALA A 174 -22.70 -36.06 2.67
N GLY A 175 -23.23 -37.21 3.05
CA GLY A 175 -23.86 -38.19 2.18
C GLY A 175 -24.60 -39.22 3.01
#